data_AF-A0AAD8Z5S0-F1
#
_entry.id   AF-A0AAD8Z5S0-F1
#
_cell.length_a   1.000
_cell.length_b   1.000
_cell.length_c   1.000
_cell.angle_alpha   90.00
_cell.angle_beta   90.00
_cell.angle_gamma   90.00
#
_symmetry.space_group_name_H-M   'P 1'
#
loop_
_entity.id
_entity.type
_entity.pdbx_description
1 polymer ?
#
loop_
_entity_poly.entity_id
_entity_poly.type
_entity_poly.pdbx_seq_one_letter_code
_entity_poly.pdbx_strand_id
1 'polypeptide(L)'
;MVFEHDAYEQSGSASLTAVNVMAFAGLTPVNVMAFAGLTPVNVMAFARLTPVNVLVIDGRGHLLGRLAALVAKQVLLGHKIVVVRCEGINISGNFYRNKLKYLAFLRKRMNTNPSRGPYHFRAPSRIFWRTVRGMLPHKTKRGQAALERLKVFDGIPPPYDKRKRMVVPAALKIVRLKPTRKFAVLGRLAHEVGWKYQAITATLEERRKEKARMFYNKKKVQIKLSKQAEKNVESKIAKYTAVLKQYGVLV
;
A
#
# COMPACT_ATOMS: atom_id res chain seq x y z
N MET A 1 26.81 27.06 26.36
CA MET A 1 26.36 26.07 27.36
C MET A 1 25.29 25.23 26.68
N VAL A 2 25.65 24.21 25.90
CA VAL A 2 26.11 22.87 26.34
C VAL A 2 25.22 22.35 27.47
N PHE A 3 24.41 21.32 27.18
CA PHE A 3 24.49 20.02 27.83
C PHE A 3 23.82 18.97 26.93
N GLU A 4 24.66 18.15 26.30
CA GLU A 4 24.34 16.78 25.95
C GLU A 4 24.05 15.97 27.22
N HIS A 5 23.17 14.97 27.11
CA HIS A 5 23.43 13.68 27.75
C HIS A 5 22.68 12.57 27.03
N ASP A 6 23.45 11.65 26.47
CA ASP A 6 23.06 10.29 26.13
C ASP A 6 22.53 9.53 27.36
N ALA A 7 21.57 8.65 27.13
CA ALA A 7 21.34 7.49 28.00
C ALA A 7 20.91 6.26 27.19
N TYR A 8 21.78 5.28 27.29
CA TYR A 8 21.81 3.95 26.71
C TYR A 8 20.94 2.98 27.55
N GLU A 9 20.29 2.04 26.88
CA GLU A 9 20.03 0.64 27.29
C GLU A 9 19.48 0.33 28.71
N GLN A 10 18.24 -0.17 28.79
CA GLN A 10 17.82 -1.12 29.84
C GLN A 10 16.96 -2.23 29.25
N SER A 11 17.55 -3.42 29.18
CA SER A 11 16.89 -4.71 29.16
C SER A 11 16.28 -4.97 30.54
N GLY A 12 15.01 -5.36 30.59
CA GLY A 12 14.30 -5.60 31.85
C GLY A 12 13.09 -6.51 31.64
N SER A 13 13.12 -7.65 32.29
CA SER A 13 12.11 -8.71 32.33
C SER A 13 10.73 -8.22 32.76
N ALA A 14 9.71 -8.35 31.91
CA ALA A 14 8.32 -8.17 32.30
C ALA A 14 7.66 -9.53 32.61
N SER A 15 7.41 -9.72 33.90
CA SER A 15 6.72 -10.83 34.55
C SER A 15 5.26 -10.98 34.07
N LEU A 16 4.81 -12.23 34.02
CA LEU A 16 3.42 -12.62 33.78
C LEU A 16 2.52 -12.09 34.91
N THR A 17 1.53 -11.27 34.58
CA THR A 17 0.40 -10.96 35.47
C THR A 17 -0.92 -11.39 34.81
N ALA A 18 -1.75 -12.04 35.62
CA ALA A 18 -2.95 -12.78 35.24
C ALA A 18 -4.10 -11.85 34.83
N VAL A 19 -4.15 -11.40 33.58
CA VAL A 19 -5.33 -10.65 33.05
C VAL A 19 -5.75 -11.05 31.63
N ASN A 20 -5.14 -12.08 31.00
CA ASN A 20 -5.56 -12.54 29.66
C ASN A 20 -6.11 -13.97 29.62
N VAL A 21 -6.93 -14.31 30.61
CA VAL A 21 -7.85 -15.45 30.50
C VAL A 21 -9.15 -14.91 29.92
N MET A 22 -9.35 -15.02 28.61
CA MET A 22 -10.66 -15.04 27.91
C MET A 22 -10.42 -15.17 26.39
N ALA A 23 -9.97 -16.33 25.94
CA ALA A 23 -9.98 -16.68 24.51
C ALA A 23 -9.92 -18.20 24.27
N PHE A 24 -10.68 -19.02 25.01
CA PHE A 24 -10.78 -20.45 24.70
C PHE A 24 -12.21 -20.95 24.94
N ALA A 25 -13.11 -20.63 24.02
CA ALA A 25 -14.32 -21.41 23.82
C ALA A 25 -14.12 -22.27 22.55
N GLY A 26 -13.98 -23.59 22.72
CA GLY A 26 -14.13 -24.55 21.62
C GLY A 26 -12.95 -25.46 21.25
N LEU A 27 -12.07 -25.85 22.17
CA LEU A 27 -11.07 -26.89 21.90
C LEU A 27 -11.42 -28.20 22.61
N THR A 28 -11.62 -29.26 21.83
CA THR A 28 -11.84 -30.63 22.31
C THR A 28 -10.52 -31.24 22.84
N PRO A 29 -10.58 -32.27 23.72
CA PRO A 29 -9.40 -32.76 24.47
C PRO A 29 -8.27 -33.34 23.61
N VAL A 30 -8.53 -33.61 22.33
CA VAL A 30 -7.57 -34.29 21.43
C VAL A 30 -6.44 -33.35 20.96
N ASN A 31 -6.61 -32.03 21.07
CA ASN A 31 -5.60 -31.04 20.64
C ASN A 31 -4.61 -30.60 21.75
N VAL A 32 -4.66 -31.21 22.95
CA VAL A 32 -3.79 -30.81 24.08
C VAL A 32 -2.40 -31.45 24.01
N MET A 33 -2.24 -32.57 23.29
CA MET A 33 -0.96 -33.32 23.25
C MET A 33 0.11 -32.72 22.31
N ALA A 34 -0.21 -31.70 21.50
CA ALA A 34 0.77 -31.09 20.56
C ALA A 34 1.56 -29.89 21.14
N PHE A 35 1.39 -29.57 22.43
CA PHE A 35 1.97 -28.37 23.05
C PHE A 35 3.09 -28.64 24.08
N ALA A 36 3.51 -29.90 24.25
CA ALA A 36 4.67 -30.25 25.07
C ALA A 36 5.97 -29.95 24.30
N GLY A 37 6.39 -28.69 24.25
CA GLY A 37 7.69 -28.30 23.67
C GLY A 37 7.80 -26.87 23.13
N LEU A 38 6.73 -26.08 23.17
CA LEU A 38 6.76 -24.69 22.69
C LEU A 38 7.13 -23.74 23.84
N THR A 39 8.38 -23.30 23.89
CA THR A 39 8.79 -22.16 24.73
C THR A 39 8.03 -20.89 24.30
N PRO A 40 7.84 -19.89 25.18
CA PRO A 40 7.15 -18.63 24.83
C PRO A 40 7.76 -17.93 23.60
N VAL A 41 9.06 -18.12 23.39
CA VAL A 41 9.82 -17.60 22.25
C VAL A 41 9.37 -18.26 20.94
N ASN A 42 9.07 -19.56 20.94
CA ASN A 42 8.59 -20.27 19.76
C ASN A 42 7.16 -19.89 19.39
N VAL A 43 6.28 -19.59 20.36
CA VAL A 43 4.93 -19.07 20.10
C VAL A 43 4.99 -17.64 19.49
N MET A 44 5.88 -16.79 20.00
CA MET A 44 6.17 -15.46 19.43
C MET A 44 6.81 -15.54 18.04
N ALA A 45 7.66 -16.55 17.78
CA ALA A 45 8.27 -16.79 16.47
C ALA A 45 7.24 -17.28 15.44
N PHE A 46 6.27 -18.11 15.85
CA PHE A 46 5.19 -18.58 14.98
C PHE A 46 4.18 -17.47 14.65
N ALA A 47 3.91 -16.55 15.58
CA ALA A 47 3.11 -15.35 15.30
C ALA A 47 3.81 -14.36 14.34
N ARG A 48 5.14 -14.42 14.22
CA ARG A 48 5.94 -13.65 13.24
C ARG A 48 6.01 -14.29 11.84
N LEU A 49 5.47 -15.50 11.64
CA LEU A 49 5.52 -16.22 10.36
C LEU A 49 4.43 -15.82 9.35
N THR A 50 3.57 -14.85 9.67
CA THR A 50 2.89 -14.08 8.63
C THR A 50 3.46 -12.67 8.62
N PRO A 51 4.17 -12.24 7.56
CA PRO A 51 4.44 -10.83 7.43
C PRO A 51 3.08 -10.17 7.22
N VAL A 52 2.52 -9.56 8.28
CA VAL A 52 1.40 -8.61 8.16
C VAL A 52 1.92 -7.31 7.53
N ASN A 53 2.77 -7.43 6.51
CA ASN A 53 3.35 -6.35 5.76
C ASN A 53 2.25 -5.73 4.92
N VAL A 54 1.92 -4.50 5.28
CA VAL A 54 1.02 -3.67 4.51
C VAL A 54 1.61 -3.44 3.12
N LEU A 55 0.92 -3.94 2.08
CA LEU A 55 1.33 -3.76 0.69
C LEU A 55 0.92 -2.37 0.21
N VAL A 56 1.90 -1.48 0.05
CA VAL A 56 1.67 -0.12 -0.46
C VAL A 56 1.85 -0.11 -1.98
N ILE A 57 0.81 0.26 -2.73
CA ILE A 57 0.78 0.29 -4.20
C ILE A 57 0.68 1.74 -4.68
N ASP A 58 1.52 2.14 -5.63
CA ASP A 58 1.40 3.43 -6.34
C ASP A 58 0.30 3.35 -7.40
N GLY A 59 -0.76 4.15 -7.28
CA GLY A 59 -1.87 4.20 -8.24
C GLY A 59 -1.51 4.88 -9.57
N ARG A 60 -0.43 5.67 -9.60
CA ARG A 60 -0.01 6.39 -10.82
C ARG A 60 0.22 5.44 -11.98
N GLY A 61 -0.39 5.73 -13.13
CA GLY A 61 -0.09 4.99 -14.36
C GLY A 61 -0.83 3.66 -14.49
N HIS A 62 -1.62 3.25 -13.49
CA HIS A 62 -2.39 2.01 -13.53
C HIS A 62 -3.76 2.20 -14.18
N LEU A 63 -4.33 1.14 -14.74
CA LEU A 63 -5.71 1.13 -15.26
C LEU A 63 -6.70 0.77 -14.15
N LEU A 64 -7.70 1.64 -13.93
CA LEU A 64 -8.66 1.58 -12.81
C LEU A 64 -9.22 0.17 -12.55
N GLY A 65 -9.88 -0.43 -13.54
CA GLY A 65 -10.52 -1.73 -13.39
C GLY A 65 -9.54 -2.89 -13.24
N ARG A 66 -8.40 -2.85 -13.94
CA ARG A 66 -7.38 -3.91 -13.87
C ARG A 66 -6.68 -3.92 -12.51
N LEU A 67 -6.36 -2.75 -11.99
CA LEU A 67 -5.80 -2.63 -10.64
C LEU A 67 -6.83 -3.07 -9.60
N ALA A 68 -8.09 -2.63 -9.74
CA ALA A 68 -9.15 -2.98 -8.80
C ALA A 68 -9.39 -4.50 -8.71
N ALA A 69 -9.35 -5.22 -9.84
CA ALA A 69 -9.56 -6.67 -9.86
C ALA A 69 -8.46 -7.43 -9.11
N LEU A 70 -7.20 -7.05 -9.33
CA LEU A 70 -6.06 -7.67 -8.64
C LEU A 70 -6.08 -7.34 -7.14
N VAL A 71 -6.37 -6.09 -6.79
CA VAL A 71 -6.51 -5.66 -5.39
C VAL A 71 -7.66 -6.40 -4.70
N ALA A 72 -8.81 -6.56 -5.35
CA ALA A 72 -9.95 -7.27 -4.79
C ALA A 72 -9.61 -8.72 -4.42
N LYS A 73 -8.93 -9.45 -5.33
CA LYS A 73 -8.52 -10.84 -5.05
C LYS A 73 -7.54 -10.92 -3.89
N GLN A 74 -6.53 -10.05 -3.86
CA GLN A 74 -5.50 -10.06 -2.82
C GLN A 74 -6.06 -9.71 -1.43
N VAL A 75 -7.03 -8.79 -1.38
CA VAL A 75 -7.72 -8.43 -0.15
C VAL A 75 -8.59 -9.58 0.38
N LEU A 76 -9.21 -10.38 -0.51
CA LEU A 76 -9.95 -11.59 -0.14
C LEU A 76 -9.06 -12.72 0.38
N LEU A 77 -7.82 -12.78 -0.07
CA LEU A 77 -6.79 -13.70 0.45
C LEU A 77 -6.27 -13.29 1.84
N GLY A 78 -6.61 -12.09 2.31
CA GLY A 78 -6.25 -11.62 3.65
C GLY A 78 -5.15 -10.55 3.68
N HIS A 79 -4.60 -10.16 2.53
CA HIS A 79 -3.57 -9.13 2.48
C HIS A 79 -4.13 -7.74 2.81
N LYS A 80 -3.39 -6.98 3.64
CA LYS A 80 -3.66 -5.56 3.91
C LYS A 80 -3.03 -4.71 2.82
N ILE A 81 -3.85 -3.99 2.06
CA ILE A 81 -3.40 -3.24 0.88
C ILE A 81 -3.72 -1.76 1.04
N VAL A 82 -2.75 -0.93 0.71
CA VAL A 82 -2.89 0.52 0.67
C VAL A 82 -2.58 1.01 -0.73
N VAL A 83 -3.57 1.60 -1.41
CA VAL A 83 -3.35 2.25 -2.70
C VAL A 83 -3.23 3.75 -2.48
N VAL A 84 -2.08 4.30 -2.83
CA VAL A 84 -1.79 5.74 -2.74
C VAL A 84 -1.84 6.37 -4.13
N ARG A 85 -1.99 7.70 -4.20
CA ARG A 85 -2.03 8.46 -5.47
C ARG A 85 -3.14 8.02 -6.42
N CYS A 86 -4.35 7.85 -5.90
CA CYS A 86 -5.49 7.47 -6.71
C CYS A 86 -5.84 8.49 -7.81
N GLU A 87 -5.46 9.76 -7.65
CA GLU A 87 -5.61 10.79 -8.68
C GLU A 87 -4.83 10.49 -9.97
N GLY A 88 -3.73 9.73 -9.86
CA GLY A 88 -2.88 9.35 -11.00
C GLY A 88 -3.33 8.08 -11.73
N ILE A 89 -4.44 7.46 -11.31
CA ILE A 89 -5.01 6.28 -11.98
C ILE A 89 -5.57 6.70 -13.35
N ASN A 90 -5.43 5.83 -14.33
CA ASN A 90 -5.93 6.03 -15.68
C ASN A 90 -7.13 5.14 -15.99
N ILE A 91 -7.98 5.60 -16.89
CA ILE A 91 -9.07 4.84 -17.49
C ILE A 91 -8.84 4.83 -19.00
N SER A 92 -9.01 3.68 -19.64
CA SER A 92 -8.87 3.58 -21.09
C SER A 92 -9.99 4.35 -21.82
N GLY A 93 -9.68 4.81 -23.03
CA GLY A 93 -10.60 5.58 -23.86
C GLY A 93 -10.54 7.09 -23.60
N ASN A 94 -11.15 7.83 -24.53
CA ASN A 94 -11.14 9.28 -24.49
C ASN A 94 -11.78 9.85 -23.20
N PHE A 95 -11.28 10.99 -22.76
CA PHE A 95 -11.74 11.72 -21.59
C PHE A 95 -13.23 12.02 -21.63
N TYR A 96 -13.72 12.58 -22.74
CA TYR A 96 -15.14 12.97 -22.90
C TYR A 96 -16.10 11.78 -22.71
N ARG A 97 -15.77 10.62 -23.29
CA ARG A 97 -16.57 9.40 -23.12
C ARG A 97 -16.60 8.92 -21.67
N ASN A 98 -15.47 8.99 -20.97
CA ASN A 98 -15.40 8.63 -19.56
C ASN A 98 -16.18 9.63 -18.67
N LYS A 99 -16.16 10.92 -19.02
CA LYS A 99 -16.99 11.95 -18.38
C LYS A 99 -18.48 11.67 -18.56
N LEU A 100 -18.94 11.41 -19.79
CA LEU A 100 -20.33 11.06 -20.06
C LEU A 100 -20.80 9.82 -19.29
N LYS A 101 -19.96 8.78 -19.20
CA LYS A 101 -20.25 7.59 -18.39
C LYS A 101 -20.46 7.95 -16.92
N TYR A 102 -19.62 8.82 -16.37
CA TYR A 102 -19.74 9.25 -14.99
C TYR A 102 -20.96 10.17 -14.77
N LEU A 103 -21.25 11.09 -15.69
CA LEU A 103 -22.44 11.95 -15.64
C LEU A 103 -23.74 11.13 -15.72
N ALA A 104 -23.78 10.08 -16.56
CA ALA A 104 -24.89 9.14 -16.59
C ALA A 104 -25.08 8.41 -15.26
N PHE A 105 -23.97 8.08 -14.57
CA PHE A 105 -24.04 7.55 -13.21
C PHE A 105 -24.60 8.57 -12.21
N LEU A 106 -24.23 9.86 -12.30
CA LEU A 106 -24.76 10.92 -11.42
C LEU A 106 -26.27 11.13 -11.54
N ARG A 107 -26.82 10.94 -12.75
CA ARG A 107 -28.27 11.03 -12.98
C ARG A 107 -29.05 9.92 -12.26
N LYS A 108 -28.39 8.81 -11.89
CA LYS A 108 -29.04 7.72 -11.14
C LYS A 108 -29.25 8.16 -9.68
N ARG A 109 -30.45 8.62 -9.37
CA ARG A 109 -30.90 8.97 -8.01
C ARG A 109 -32.20 8.27 -7.69
N MET A 110 -32.46 8.03 -6.40
CA MET A 110 -33.78 7.60 -5.94
C MET A 110 -34.74 8.78 -6.13
N ASN A 111 -35.88 8.55 -6.79
CA ASN A 111 -36.82 9.63 -7.10
C ASN A 111 -37.54 10.15 -5.85
N THR A 112 -37.90 9.26 -4.93
CA THR A 112 -38.65 9.58 -3.71
C THR A 112 -37.81 10.30 -2.65
N ASN A 113 -36.67 9.72 -2.26
CA ASN A 113 -35.75 10.33 -1.29
C ASN A 113 -34.29 10.17 -1.77
N PRO A 114 -33.71 11.21 -2.40
CA PRO A 114 -32.34 11.16 -2.91
C PRO A 114 -31.28 10.81 -1.86
N SER A 115 -31.50 11.16 -0.59
CA SER A 115 -30.57 10.91 0.51
C SER A 115 -30.40 9.43 0.85
N ARG A 116 -31.41 8.60 0.57
CA ARG A 116 -31.35 7.13 0.70
C ARG A 116 -30.87 6.43 -0.57
N GLY A 117 -30.64 7.18 -1.64
CA GLY A 117 -30.25 6.67 -2.94
C GLY A 117 -28.76 6.29 -3.03
N PRO A 118 -28.27 6.01 -4.25
CA PRO A 118 -26.87 5.73 -4.49
C PRO A 118 -25.97 6.93 -4.16
N TYR A 119 -25.01 6.76 -3.26
CA TYR A 119 -24.01 7.80 -3.00
C TYR A 119 -22.99 7.89 -4.13
N HIS A 120 -22.87 9.10 -4.69
CA HIS A 120 -21.94 9.41 -5.75
C HIS A 120 -20.68 10.05 -5.17
N PHE A 121 -19.64 9.25 -4.91
CA PHE A 121 -18.37 9.79 -4.39
C PHE A 121 -17.55 10.50 -5.47
N ARG A 122 -17.11 11.74 -5.21
CA ARG A 122 -16.34 12.55 -6.15
C ARG A 122 -14.83 12.34 -6.09
N ALA A 123 -14.28 12.03 -4.92
CA ALA A 123 -12.83 11.86 -4.75
C ALA A 123 -12.29 10.65 -5.55
N PRO A 124 -11.12 10.77 -6.21
CA PRO A 124 -10.50 9.67 -6.99
C PRO A 124 -10.32 8.39 -6.15
N SER A 125 -9.84 8.51 -4.93
CA SER A 125 -9.69 7.44 -3.95
C SER A 125 -11.00 6.69 -3.71
N ARG A 126 -12.10 7.42 -3.50
CA ARG A 126 -13.43 6.85 -3.27
C ARG A 126 -14.06 6.26 -4.52
N ILE A 127 -13.76 6.79 -5.71
CA ILE A 127 -14.15 6.17 -6.98
C ILE A 127 -13.46 4.81 -7.13
N PHE A 128 -12.15 4.74 -6.86
CA PHE A 128 -11.42 3.48 -6.86
C PHE A 128 -11.94 2.50 -5.81
N TRP A 129 -12.16 2.94 -4.56
CA TRP A 129 -12.76 2.12 -3.51
C TRP A 129 -14.15 1.59 -3.89
N ARG A 130 -15.00 2.41 -4.51
CA ARG A 130 -16.32 1.98 -4.98
C ARG A 130 -16.20 0.92 -6.08
N THR A 131 -15.19 1.01 -6.93
CA THR A 131 -14.91 0.03 -7.98
C THR A 131 -14.48 -1.30 -7.36
N VAL A 132 -13.56 -1.28 -6.38
CA VAL A 132 -13.13 -2.48 -5.65
C VAL A 132 -14.31 -3.09 -4.87
N ARG A 133 -15.12 -2.27 -4.20
CA ARG A 133 -16.35 -2.71 -3.52
C ARG A 133 -17.33 -3.41 -4.48
N GLY A 134 -17.43 -2.96 -5.73
CA GLY A 134 -18.24 -3.60 -6.76
C GLY A 134 -17.72 -4.98 -7.18
N MET A 135 -16.43 -5.27 -6.97
CA MET A 135 -15.78 -6.55 -7.26
C MET A 135 -15.71 -7.48 -6.03
N LEU A 136 -16.21 -7.04 -4.88
CA LEU A 136 -16.22 -7.80 -3.62
C LEU A 136 -17.65 -8.16 -3.19
N PRO A 137 -17.86 -9.31 -2.52
CA PRO A 137 -19.15 -9.68 -1.93
C PRO A 137 -19.45 -8.87 -0.66
N HIS A 138 -19.51 -7.54 -0.79
CA HIS A 138 -19.52 -6.55 0.30
C HIS A 138 -20.78 -6.55 1.18
N LYS A 139 -21.79 -7.36 0.84
CA LYS A 139 -22.97 -7.59 1.67
C LYS A 139 -22.72 -8.63 2.76
N THR A 140 -21.75 -9.51 2.54
CA THR A 140 -21.33 -10.53 3.53
C THR A 140 -20.32 -9.97 4.52
N LYS A 141 -20.25 -10.55 5.72
CA LYS A 141 -19.25 -10.18 6.74
C LYS A 141 -17.81 -10.36 6.26
N ARG A 142 -17.53 -11.44 5.52
CA ARG A 142 -16.23 -11.68 4.87
C ARG A 142 -15.86 -10.55 3.90
N GLY A 143 -16.80 -10.10 3.09
CA GLY A 143 -16.59 -8.99 2.14
C GLY A 143 -16.38 -7.64 2.83
N GLN A 144 -17.06 -7.42 3.97
CA GLN A 144 -16.86 -6.23 4.81
C GLN A 144 -15.45 -6.23 5.43
N ALA A 145 -15.04 -7.33 6.05
CA ALA A 145 -13.69 -7.50 6.60
C ALA A 145 -12.60 -7.35 5.51
N ALA A 146 -12.86 -7.80 4.29
CA ALA A 146 -12.02 -7.52 3.13
C ALA A 146 -11.90 -6.01 2.87
N LEU A 147 -13.02 -5.29 2.75
CA LEU A 147 -12.98 -3.83 2.51
C LEU A 147 -12.25 -3.05 3.61
N GLU A 148 -12.30 -3.49 4.86
CA GLU A 148 -11.55 -2.87 5.98
C GLU A 148 -10.04 -3.02 5.85
N ARG A 149 -9.56 -4.09 5.21
CA ARG A 149 -8.12 -4.29 4.92
C ARG A 149 -7.61 -3.39 3.80
N LEU A 150 -8.50 -2.80 2.99
CA LEU A 150 -8.17 -1.89 1.91
C LEU A 150 -8.20 -0.43 2.39
N LYS A 151 -7.07 0.27 2.31
CA LYS A 151 -7.02 1.73 2.47
C LYS A 151 -6.67 2.40 1.14
N VAL A 152 -7.29 3.52 0.87
CA VAL A 152 -7.10 4.28 -0.38
C VAL A 152 -6.87 5.75 -0.04
N PHE A 153 -5.95 6.40 -0.73
CA PHE A 153 -5.61 7.79 -0.49
C PHE A 153 -5.39 8.55 -1.80
N ASP A 154 -5.81 9.82 -1.81
CA ASP A 154 -5.42 10.80 -2.82
C ASP A 154 -4.09 11.43 -2.38
N GLY A 155 -3.11 11.49 -3.27
CA GLY A 155 -1.71 11.78 -2.90
C GLY A 155 -1.07 10.68 -2.03
N ILE A 156 0.05 11.00 -1.38
CA ILE A 156 0.74 10.11 -0.44
C ILE A 156 0.84 10.76 0.94
N PRO A 157 0.09 10.28 1.94
CA PRO A 157 0.17 10.84 3.29
C PRO A 157 1.41 10.37 4.06
N PRO A 158 1.80 11.07 5.16
CA PRO A 158 3.07 10.86 5.89
C PRO A 158 3.38 9.45 6.42
N PRO A 159 2.41 8.56 6.69
CA PRO A 159 2.75 7.18 7.06
C PRO A 159 3.33 6.35 5.88
N TYR A 160 3.12 6.78 4.63
CA TYR A 160 3.48 6.02 3.42
C TYR A 160 4.46 6.72 2.49
N ASP A 161 4.83 7.97 2.76
CA ASP A 161 5.71 8.78 1.89
C ASP A 161 7.16 8.28 1.85
N LYS A 162 7.68 7.84 3.00
CA LYS A 162 9.02 7.26 3.19
C LYS A 162 9.08 5.77 2.86
N ARG A 163 7.94 5.11 2.63
CA ARG A 163 7.87 3.67 2.33
C ARG A 163 8.08 3.43 0.83
N LYS A 164 8.75 2.32 0.49
CA LYS A 164 8.85 1.85 -0.89
C LYS A 164 7.46 1.44 -1.37
N ARG A 165 7.03 2.05 -2.47
CA ARG A 165 5.75 1.75 -3.11
C ARG A 165 5.97 0.72 -4.20
N MET A 166 5.07 -0.25 -4.26
CA MET A 166 5.06 -1.29 -5.26
C MET A 166 4.22 -0.88 -6.46
N VAL A 167 4.50 -1.50 -7.59
CA VAL A 167 3.80 -1.30 -8.86
C VAL A 167 3.26 -2.65 -9.29
N VAL A 168 2.12 -2.66 -9.99
CA VAL A 168 1.50 -3.88 -10.52
C VAL A 168 1.63 -3.88 -12.04
N PRO A 169 2.64 -4.54 -12.63
CA PRO A 169 2.89 -4.50 -14.07
C PRO A 169 1.68 -4.96 -14.90
N ALA A 170 0.95 -5.96 -14.40
CA ALA A 170 -0.24 -6.48 -15.04
C ALA A 170 -1.40 -5.47 -15.16
N ALA A 171 -1.36 -4.36 -14.42
CA ALA A 171 -2.36 -3.30 -14.48
C ALA A 171 -1.80 -1.96 -15.00
N LEU A 172 -0.51 -1.88 -15.33
CA LEU A 172 0.10 -0.67 -15.87
C LEU A 172 -0.45 -0.32 -17.25
N LYS A 173 -0.79 0.95 -17.45
CA LYS A 173 -1.28 1.49 -18.72
C LYS A 173 -0.26 1.32 -19.85
N ILE A 174 1.02 1.55 -19.59
CA ILE A 174 2.09 1.42 -20.61
C ILE A 174 2.22 -0.03 -21.13
N VAL A 175 1.94 -1.01 -20.27
CA VAL A 175 2.01 -2.44 -20.64
C VAL A 175 0.71 -2.90 -21.30
N ARG A 176 -0.43 -2.42 -20.83
CA ARG A 176 -1.76 -2.97 -21.21
C ARG A 176 -2.50 -2.20 -22.29
N LEU A 177 -2.07 -0.99 -22.65
CA LEU A 177 -2.73 -0.15 -23.63
C LEU A 177 -1.78 0.15 -24.80
N LYS A 178 -2.27 0.04 -26.04
CA LYS A 178 -1.52 0.45 -27.23
C LYS A 178 -1.17 1.95 -27.12
N PRO A 179 0.07 2.38 -27.47
CA PRO A 179 0.50 3.78 -27.32
C PRO A 179 -0.40 4.81 -28.03
N THR A 180 -0.99 4.43 -29.17
CA THR A 180 -1.87 5.30 -29.97
C THR A 180 -3.25 5.54 -29.37
N ARG A 181 -3.63 4.81 -28.31
CA ARG A 181 -4.98 4.91 -27.72
C ARG A 181 -5.04 5.97 -26.63
N LYS A 182 -6.01 6.89 -26.76
CA LYS A 182 -6.31 7.91 -25.75
C LYS A 182 -6.75 7.26 -24.41
N PHE A 183 -6.40 7.92 -23.31
CA PHE A 183 -6.78 7.56 -21.95
C PHE A 183 -7.24 8.80 -21.18
N ALA A 184 -7.95 8.58 -20.08
CA ALA A 184 -8.40 9.62 -19.15
C ALA A 184 -7.69 9.47 -17.81
N VAL A 185 -7.26 10.57 -17.22
CA VAL A 185 -6.71 10.60 -15.85
C VAL A 185 -7.86 10.77 -14.86
N LEU A 186 -7.91 9.93 -13.83
CA LEU A 186 -8.99 9.91 -12.84
C LEU A 186 -9.05 11.22 -12.04
N GLY A 187 -7.92 11.82 -11.70
CA GLY A 187 -7.87 13.10 -10.99
C GLY A 187 -8.56 14.24 -11.75
N ARG A 188 -8.31 14.37 -13.07
CA ARG A 188 -9.01 15.36 -13.91
C ARG A 188 -10.50 15.06 -14.00
N LEU A 189 -10.85 13.79 -14.22
CA LEU A 189 -12.25 13.37 -14.31
C LEU A 189 -12.99 13.72 -13.02
N ALA A 190 -12.40 13.38 -11.86
CA ALA A 190 -12.93 13.64 -10.54
C ALA A 190 -13.16 15.14 -10.29
N HIS A 191 -12.22 15.99 -10.70
CA HIS A 191 -12.36 17.43 -10.55
C HIS A 191 -13.55 17.98 -11.34
N GLU A 192 -13.65 17.64 -12.64
CA GLU A 192 -14.73 18.10 -13.50
C GLU A 192 -16.13 17.61 -13.07
N VAL A 193 -16.22 16.56 -12.25
CA VAL A 193 -17.49 16.06 -11.71
C VAL A 193 -17.80 16.60 -10.31
N GLY A 194 -16.87 17.33 -9.68
CA GLY A 194 -17.09 18.04 -8.40
C GLY A 194 -16.10 17.73 -7.27
N TRP A 195 -14.92 17.16 -7.55
CA TRP A 195 -13.87 17.01 -6.54
C TRP A 195 -13.12 18.34 -6.33
N LYS A 196 -13.18 18.87 -5.11
CA LYS A 196 -12.69 20.22 -4.77
C LYS A 196 -11.20 20.27 -4.42
N TYR A 197 -10.59 19.16 -4.03
CA TYR A 197 -9.25 19.14 -3.41
C TYR A 197 -8.09 18.93 -4.40
N GLN A 198 -8.32 19.09 -5.72
CA GLN A 198 -7.28 18.85 -6.73
C GLN A 198 -6.06 19.76 -6.52
N ALA A 199 -6.27 21.08 -6.36
CA ALA A 199 -5.20 22.05 -6.20
C ALA A 199 -4.40 21.80 -4.90
N ILE A 200 -5.08 21.59 -3.78
CA ILE A 200 -4.45 21.32 -2.48
C ILE A 200 -3.64 20.01 -2.53
N THR A 201 -4.17 18.97 -3.17
CA THR A 201 -3.45 17.70 -3.32
C THR A 201 -2.18 17.89 -4.18
N ALA A 202 -2.26 18.69 -5.24
CA ALA A 202 -1.12 18.98 -6.10
C ALA A 202 0.00 19.74 -5.36
N THR A 203 -0.35 20.76 -4.54
CA THR A 203 0.65 21.52 -3.75
C THR A 203 1.32 20.65 -2.68
N LEU A 204 0.55 19.80 -1.99
CA LEU A 204 1.09 18.85 -1.01
C LEU A 204 2.01 17.80 -1.66
N GLU A 205 1.62 17.27 -2.82
CA GLU A 205 2.46 16.34 -3.58
C GLU A 205 3.75 17.00 -4.08
N GLU A 206 3.73 18.28 -4.44
CA GLU A 206 4.94 19.01 -4.85
C GLU A 206 5.91 19.17 -3.68
N ARG A 207 5.43 19.64 -2.52
CA ARG A 207 6.22 19.68 -1.27
C ARG A 207 6.81 18.31 -0.92
N ARG A 208 6.06 17.23 -1.14
CA ARG A 208 6.54 15.85 -0.92
C ARG A 208 7.63 15.46 -1.92
N LYS A 209 7.51 15.84 -3.20
CA LYS A 209 8.53 15.56 -4.23
C LYS A 209 9.83 16.31 -3.96
N GLU A 210 9.77 17.55 -3.48
CA GLU A 210 10.96 18.31 -3.08
C GLU A 210 11.73 17.60 -1.97
N LYS A 211 11.04 17.19 -0.90
CA LYS A 211 11.63 16.37 0.18
C LYS A 211 12.22 15.06 -0.35
N ALA A 212 11.50 14.38 -1.25
CA ALA A 212 11.97 13.15 -1.88
C ALA A 212 13.21 13.36 -2.77
N ARG A 213 13.30 14.50 -3.48
CA ARG A 213 14.46 14.89 -4.28
C ARG A 213 15.69 15.11 -3.40
N MET A 214 15.53 15.83 -2.29
CA MET A 214 16.61 16.03 -1.31
C MET A 214 17.10 14.70 -0.73
N PHE A 215 16.17 13.81 -0.34
CA PHE A 215 16.50 12.46 0.12
C PHE A 215 17.25 11.66 -0.96
N TYR A 216 16.79 11.68 -2.20
CA TYR A 216 17.41 10.93 -3.30
C TYR A 216 18.82 11.43 -3.61
N ASN A 217 19.05 12.74 -3.59
CA ASN A 217 20.38 13.32 -3.79
C ASN A 217 21.36 12.87 -2.70
N LYS A 218 20.95 12.93 -1.42
CA LYS A 218 21.73 12.40 -0.29
C LYS A 218 22.03 10.91 -0.47
N LYS A 219 21.03 10.12 -0.87
CA LYS A 219 21.19 8.68 -1.14
C LYS A 219 22.18 8.41 -2.27
N LYS A 220 22.16 9.18 -3.37
CA LYS A 220 23.13 9.03 -4.46
C LYS A 220 24.57 9.28 -4.00
N VAL A 221 24.78 10.33 -3.18
CA VAL A 221 26.10 10.63 -2.61
C VAL A 221 26.56 9.49 -1.70
N GLN A 222 25.69 9.00 -0.82
CA GLN A 222 26.00 7.89 0.07
C GLN A 222 26.33 6.60 -0.70
N ILE A 223 25.59 6.28 -1.77
CA ILE A 223 25.90 5.13 -2.63
C ILE A 223 27.27 5.29 -3.30
N LYS A 224 27.61 6.49 -3.78
CA LYS A 224 28.92 6.76 -4.37
C LYS A 224 30.05 6.56 -3.35
N LEU A 225 29.88 7.06 -2.14
CA LEU A 225 30.83 6.90 -1.04
C LEU A 225 30.97 5.43 -0.62
N SER A 226 29.87 4.68 -0.51
CA SER A 226 29.89 3.24 -0.22
C SER A 226 30.71 2.47 -1.25
N LYS A 227 30.48 2.74 -2.54
CA LYS A 227 31.25 2.12 -3.63
C LYS A 227 32.73 2.48 -3.59
N GLN A 228 33.07 3.72 -3.21
CA GLN A 228 34.48 4.10 -3.06
C GLN A 228 35.12 3.39 -1.86
N ALA A 229 34.41 3.28 -0.74
CA ALA A 229 34.87 2.56 0.44
C ALA A 229 35.09 1.07 0.13
N GLU A 230 34.14 0.43 -0.56
CA GLU A 230 34.24 -0.96 -1.03
C GLU A 230 35.51 -1.21 -1.86
N LYS A 231 35.85 -0.30 -2.78
CA LYS A 231 37.10 -0.36 -3.56
C LYS A 231 38.34 -0.21 -2.70
N ASN A 232 38.33 0.75 -1.77
CA ASN A 232 39.48 1.01 -0.90
C ASN A 232 39.82 -0.19 0.02
N VAL A 233 38.81 -1.00 0.41
CA VAL A 233 38.99 -2.17 1.28
C VAL A 233 38.94 -3.50 0.53
N GLU A 234 38.99 -3.49 -0.80
CA GLU A 234 38.78 -4.67 -1.65
C GLU A 234 39.68 -5.85 -1.26
N SER A 235 40.96 -5.59 -0.98
CA SER A 235 41.92 -6.62 -0.54
C SER A 235 41.51 -7.31 0.76
N LYS A 236 40.91 -6.58 1.69
CA LYS A 236 40.48 -7.10 2.99
C LYS A 236 39.18 -7.92 2.89
N ILE A 237 38.30 -7.56 1.94
CA ILE A 237 37.01 -8.23 1.75
C ILE A 237 37.03 -9.34 0.68
N ALA A 238 38.14 -9.48 -0.06
CA ALA A 238 38.28 -10.40 -1.19
C ALA A 238 37.86 -11.85 -0.87
N LYS A 239 38.21 -12.36 0.31
CA LYS A 239 37.82 -13.71 0.77
C LYS A 239 36.30 -13.87 0.80
N TYR A 240 35.56 -12.88 1.31
CA TYR A 240 34.09 -12.92 1.39
C TYR A 240 33.45 -12.70 0.02
N THR A 241 34.03 -11.80 -0.79
CA THR A 241 33.57 -11.54 -2.16
C THR A 241 33.69 -12.79 -3.03
N ALA A 242 34.75 -13.58 -2.89
CA ALA A 242 34.93 -14.83 -3.63
C ALA A 242 33.81 -15.84 -3.32
N VAL A 243 33.44 -15.99 -2.04
CA VAL A 243 32.31 -16.81 -1.63
C VAL A 243 31.00 -16.29 -2.23
N LEU A 244 30.75 -14.98 -2.16
CA LEU A 244 29.53 -14.37 -2.73
C LEU A 244 29.44 -14.53 -4.25
N LYS A 245 30.58 -14.51 -4.96
CA LYS A 245 30.67 -14.79 -6.40
C LYS A 245 30.39 -16.26 -6.71
N GLN A 246 30.91 -17.19 -5.90
CA GLN A 246 30.62 -18.62 -6.05
C GLN A 246 29.11 -18.90 -5.97
N TYR A 247 28.39 -18.20 -5.09
CA TYR A 247 26.93 -18.30 -4.97
C TYR A 247 26.15 -17.38 -5.93
N GLY A 248 26.83 -16.65 -6.83
CA GLY A 248 26.20 -15.79 -7.83
C GLY A 248 25.48 -14.55 -7.28
N VAL A 249 25.77 -14.14 -6.04
CA VAL A 249 25.18 -12.95 -5.40
C VAL A 249 25.78 -11.67 -5.96
N LEU A 250 27.08 -11.71 -6.24
CA LEU A 250 27.83 -10.66 -6.90
C LEU A 250 28.28 -11.17 -8.27
N VAL A 251 28.01 -10.36 -9.31
CA VAL A 251 28.51 -10.57 -10.67
C VAL A 251 29.79 -9.76 -10.84
#